data_AF-A0A939FBM4-F1
#
_entry.id   AF-A0A939FBM4-F1
#
_cell.length_a   1.000
_cell.length_b   1.000
_cell.length_c   1.000
_cell.angle_alpha   90.00
_cell.angle_beta   90.00
_cell.angle_gamma   90.00
#
_symmetry.space_group_name_H-M   'P 1'
#
loop_
_entity.id
_entity.type
_entity.pdbx_description
1 polymer ?
#
loop_
_entity_poly.entity_id
_entity_poly.type
_entity_poly.pdbx_seq_one_letter_code
_entity_poly.pdbx_strand_id
1 'polypeptide(L)'
;MARRSKIVSGFLISGALLLTSLGVGGMAMNANAAQGSKSSAEQSAASHAGHVMAASTVASGDDPDGDGYIPANPPVTGVDPSTKEPPPAYFHEFQAHCTVTHTKPDDPIVYPGQPGKSHDHTFMGNTTTDANSTTASLGAGSTSCLAPGDKSGYWMPTLLNGNTPVLPVGEQTIYYKAGVTDYRSVRPFPKGLRFVVGSPMQTADEFRHHPGFVEGWECGNSFFNVEFPQNCPTTQDVKLNIRFQAPSCWDGKYLDTPDHKSHMAYTIVVPGTNNNACPADHPVALPMIEFKMAFPINGDLSQVRLASGTGHSFHYDFFNAWDDRTLKAMVDHCVVGGLQCDTRGYDQNHPAAGAVLNDKYELP
;
A
#
# COMPACT_ATOMS: atom_id res chain seq x y z
N MET A 1 35.55 -50.11 6.70
CA MET A 1 34.72 -51.27 6.24
C MET A 1 33.33 -50.70 5.96
N ALA A 2 32.65 -50.84 4.83
CA ALA A 2 32.76 -51.78 3.73
C ALA A 2 32.52 -51.08 2.37
N ARG A 3 33.19 -51.61 1.34
CA ARG A 3 33.01 -51.32 -0.08
C ARG A 3 31.64 -51.77 -0.58
N ARG A 4 31.09 -51.08 -1.59
CA ARG A 4 30.73 -51.73 -2.87
C ARG A 4 30.61 -50.69 -3.99
N SER A 5 31.07 -51.12 -5.15
CA SER A 5 31.28 -50.42 -6.41
C SER A 5 30.37 -51.06 -7.47
N LYS A 6 30.04 -50.34 -8.55
CA LYS A 6 30.30 -50.71 -9.97
C LYS A 6 29.53 -49.79 -10.95
N ILE A 7 30.23 -49.07 -11.85
CA ILE A 7 30.38 -49.30 -13.32
C ILE A 7 29.15 -48.78 -14.12
N VAL A 8 29.19 -47.61 -14.77
CA VAL A 8 29.70 -47.26 -16.14
C VAL A 8 28.94 -47.92 -17.29
N SER A 9 28.40 -47.10 -18.20
CA SER A 9 28.40 -47.32 -19.66
C SER A 9 28.11 -46.00 -20.38
N GLY A 10 28.96 -45.64 -21.35
CA GLY A 10 28.81 -44.48 -22.22
C GLY A 10 28.53 -44.86 -23.68
N PHE A 11 28.72 -43.85 -24.55
CA PHE A 11 28.71 -43.84 -26.03
C PHE A 11 27.32 -43.76 -26.72
N LEU A 12 27.07 -43.04 -27.84
CA LEU A 12 27.88 -42.25 -28.80
C LEU A 12 26.97 -41.61 -29.90
N ILE A 13 27.54 -40.67 -30.68
CA ILE A 13 27.24 -40.27 -32.11
C ILE A 13 26.01 -39.34 -32.30
N SER A 14 26.05 -38.10 -32.85
CA SER A 14 26.74 -37.38 -33.97
C SER A 14 25.87 -37.20 -35.24
N GLY A 15 25.89 -35.98 -35.81
CA GLY A 15 25.38 -35.59 -37.16
C GLY A 15 24.44 -34.36 -37.10
N ALA A 16 24.76 -33.11 -37.50
CA ALA A 16 25.25 -32.55 -38.79
C ALA A 16 24.24 -32.84 -39.93
N LEU A 17 23.69 -31.92 -40.76
CA LEU A 17 24.29 -30.84 -41.57
C LEU A 17 23.19 -30.09 -42.40
N LEU A 18 23.32 -28.75 -42.55
CA LEU A 18 23.24 -27.89 -43.77
C LEU A 18 21.98 -27.69 -44.69
N LEU A 19 21.70 -26.38 -44.93
CA LEU A 19 21.48 -25.60 -46.21
C LEU A 19 20.32 -26.03 -47.17
N THR A 20 19.61 -25.21 -47.97
CA THR A 20 19.60 -23.85 -48.59
C THR A 20 18.11 -23.60 -49.02
N SER A 21 17.59 -22.41 -49.39
CA SER A 21 17.89 -21.64 -50.59
C SER A 21 17.07 -20.33 -50.68
N LEU A 22 17.65 -19.38 -51.42
CA LEU A 22 17.10 -18.10 -51.89
C LEU A 22 16.09 -18.29 -53.04
N GLY A 23 15.15 -17.35 -53.18
CA GLY A 23 14.34 -17.17 -54.39
C GLY A 23 13.88 -15.71 -54.54
N VAL A 24 14.42 -15.03 -55.55
CA VAL A 24 14.15 -13.64 -55.97
C VAL A 24 13.37 -13.64 -57.29
N GLY A 25 12.47 -12.67 -57.46
CA GLY A 25 11.90 -12.22 -58.75
C GLY A 25 10.49 -12.77 -59.05
N GLY A 26 9.54 -12.02 -59.61
CA GLY A 26 9.54 -10.69 -60.22
C GLY A 26 8.11 -10.28 -60.59
N MET A 27 8.01 -9.07 -61.13
CA MET A 27 6.84 -8.19 -61.24
C MET A 27 5.67 -8.67 -62.11
N ALA A 28 4.45 -8.24 -61.75
CA ALA A 28 3.42 -7.86 -62.71
C ALA A 28 2.62 -6.66 -62.17
N MET A 29 2.47 -5.66 -63.04
CA MET A 29 1.89 -4.35 -62.77
C MET A 29 0.37 -4.41 -62.65
N ASN A 30 -0.20 -3.61 -61.74
CA ASN A 30 -1.45 -2.92 -62.01
C ASN A 30 -1.52 -1.63 -61.20
N ALA A 31 -1.58 -0.52 -61.94
CA ALA A 31 -1.78 0.81 -61.40
C ALA A 31 -3.27 1.01 -61.10
N ASN A 32 -3.60 1.44 -59.87
CA ASN A 32 -4.60 2.47 -59.68
C ASN A 32 -4.60 3.05 -58.25
N ALA A 33 -4.67 4.38 -58.22
CA ALA A 33 -5.28 5.24 -57.19
C ALA A 33 -4.73 5.22 -55.75
N ALA A 34 -3.78 6.12 -55.52
CA ALA A 34 -3.73 7.11 -54.43
C ALA A 34 -4.49 6.82 -53.12
N GLN A 35 -3.76 6.43 -52.07
CA GLN A 35 -3.86 6.99 -50.71
C GLN A 35 -2.64 6.52 -49.91
N GLY A 36 -1.79 7.47 -49.50
CA GLY A 36 -0.53 7.16 -48.82
C GLY A 36 -0.73 6.66 -47.40
N SER A 37 -0.42 5.39 -47.14
CA SER A 37 -0.19 4.89 -45.78
C SER A 37 1.24 5.19 -45.35
N LYS A 38 1.41 6.10 -44.39
CA LYS A 38 2.65 6.15 -43.60
C LYS A 38 2.56 5.12 -42.48
N SER A 39 3.58 4.28 -42.42
CA SER A 39 3.95 3.40 -41.31
C SER A 39 3.77 4.13 -39.96
N SER A 40 2.94 3.60 -39.06
CA SER A 40 2.86 4.02 -37.67
C SER A 40 3.45 2.93 -36.76
N ALA A 41 4.78 2.88 -36.73
CA ALA A 41 5.50 2.40 -35.56
C ALA A 41 5.65 3.62 -34.62
N GLU A 42 4.67 3.81 -33.75
CA GLU A 42 4.77 4.74 -32.61
C GLU A 42 3.83 4.23 -31.52
N GLN A 43 4.37 3.31 -30.71
CA GLN A 43 3.77 2.90 -29.45
C GLN A 43 4.12 3.95 -28.40
N SER A 44 3.06 4.60 -27.92
CA SER A 44 2.89 5.25 -26.61
C SER A 44 4.11 5.88 -25.96
N ALA A 45 4.28 7.18 -26.22
CA ALA A 45 4.69 8.12 -25.18
C ALA A 45 3.58 9.18 -25.10
N ALA A 46 2.47 8.83 -24.44
CA ALA A 46 1.45 9.81 -24.14
C ALA A 46 2.03 10.77 -23.09
N SER A 47 2.03 12.06 -23.43
CA SER A 47 2.45 13.15 -22.56
C SER A 47 1.65 13.15 -21.26
N HIS A 48 2.32 12.88 -20.14
CA HIS A 48 1.73 12.97 -18.79
C HIS A 48 1.67 14.44 -18.35
N ALA A 49 0.57 15.11 -18.71
CA ALA A 49 0.24 16.43 -18.18
C ALA A 49 -1.11 16.37 -17.46
N GLY A 50 -1.08 16.44 -16.12
CA GLY A 50 -2.23 16.84 -15.28
C GLY A 50 -3.36 15.83 -15.11
N HIS A 51 -3.06 14.58 -14.74
CA HIS A 51 -4.10 13.59 -14.45
C HIS A 51 -4.47 13.60 -12.96
N VAL A 52 -5.68 14.08 -12.67
CA VAL A 52 -6.36 13.88 -11.39
C VAL A 52 -6.89 12.43 -11.38
N MET A 53 -6.79 11.73 -10.26
CA MET A 53 -7.49 10.45 -10.08
C MET A 53 -8.96 10.66 -10.46
N ALA A 54 -9.50 9.82 -11.33
CA ALA A 54 -10.88 9.98 -11.77
C ALA A 54 -11.79 9.81 -10.55
N ALA A 55 -12.66 10.80 -10.30
CA ALA A 55 -13.67 10.67 -9.28
C ALA A 55 -14.59 9.48 -9.62
N SER A 56 -14.77 8.57 -8.67
CA SER A 56 -15.84 7.59 -8.79
C SER A 56 -17.17 8.34 -8.73
N THR A 57 -17.96 8.24 -9.80
CA THR A 57 -19.32 8.78 -9.88
C THR A 57 -20.39 7.68 -9.81
N VAL A 58 -20.00 6.50 -9.29
CA VAL A 58 -20.87 5.33 -9.21
C VAL A 58 -21.37 5.18 -7.77
N ALA A 59 -22.69 5.17 -7.62
CA ALA A 59 -23.33 4.90 -6.35
C ALA A 59 -22.88 3.55 -5.77
N SER A 60 -22.57 3.55 -4.49
CA SER A 60 -22.17 2.38 -3.71
C SER A 60 -23.01 2.26 -2.44
N GLY A 61 -22.79 1.22 -1.63
CA GLY A 61 -23.50 1.09 -0.36
C GLY A 61 -23.18 2.19 0.65
N ASP A 62 -21.99 2.79 0.57
CA ASP A 62 -21.56 3.89 1.45
C ASP A 62 -21.74 5.27 0.82
N ASP A 63 -21.92 5.33 -0.50
CA ASP A 63 -22.17 6.55 -1.31
C ASP A 63 -23.45 6.35 -2.15
N PRO A 64 -24.65 6.49 -1.56
CA PRO A 64 -25.90 6.12 -2.23
C PRO A 64 -26.28 7.03 -3.42
N ASP A 65 -25.81 8.26 -3.45
CA ASP A 65 -26.06 9.23 -4.53
C ASP A 65 -24.94 9.26 -5.57
N GLY A 66 -23.77 8.69 -5.27
CA GLY A 66 -22.69 8.48 -6.22
C GLY A 66 -21.94 9.77 -6.56
N ASP A 67 -21.94 10.75 -5.67
CA ASP A 67 -21.25 12.02 -5.88
C ASP A 67 -19.77 11.97 -5.44
N GLY A 68 -19.34 10.85 -4.84
CA GLY A 68 -18.00 10.59 -4.36
C GLY A 68 -17.70 11.16 -2.96
N TYR A 69 -18.64 11.87 -2.33
CA TYR A 69 -18.51 12.35 -0.96
C TYR A 69 -19.19 11.40 0.01
N ILE A 70 -18.42 10.87 0.96
CA ILE A 70 -18.96 10.02 2.01
C ILE A 70 -18.90 10.81 3.33
N PRO A 71 -19.99 11.40 3.81
CA PRO A 71 -19.96 12.20 5.04
C PRO A 71 -19.76 11.31 6.27
N ALA A 72 -18.95 11.78 7.21
CA ALA A 72 -18.86 11.19 8.53
C ALA A 72 -20.14 11.47 9.34
N ASN A 73 -20.57 10.48 10.10
CA ASN A 73 -21.76 10.58 10.94
C ASN A 73 -21.52 10.00 12.34
N PRO A 74 -21.43 10.83 13.40
CA PRO A 74 -21.44 12.29 13.34
C PRO A 74 -20.11 12.86 12.78
N PRO A 75 -20.13 14.07 12.19
CA PRO A 75 -18.89 14.77 11.87
C PRO A 75 -18.20 15.26 13.16
N VAL A 76 -16.89 15.43 13.08
CA VAL A 76 -16.06 16.02 14.14
C VAL A 76 -15.83 17.49 13.82
N THR A 77 -16.50 18.39 14.54
CA THR A 77 -16.44 19.84 14.32
C THR A 77 -15.90 20.57 15.54
N GLY A 78 -15.49 21.84 15.36
CA GLY A 78 -15.02 22.70 16.45
C GLY A 78 -13.70 22.25 17.07
N VAL A 79 -12.84 21.57 16.32
CA VAL A 79 -11.51 21.17 16.76
C VAL A 79 -10.51 22.22 16.32
N ASP A 80 -9.74 22.75 17.27
CA ASP A 80 -8.53 23.51 16.99
C ASP A 80 -7.33 22.55 17.00
N PRO A 81 -6.45 22.55 15.98
CA PRO A 81 -5.27 21.71 15.98
C PRO A 81 -4.40 21.98 17.21
N SER A 82 -4.03 20.92 17.94
CA SER A 82 -3.15 21.09 19.10
C SER A 82 -1.72 21.38 18.66
N THR A 83 -1.12 22.40 19.26
CA THR A 83 0.30 22.77 19.11
C THR A 83 1.09 22.59 20.41
N LYS A 84 0.50 21.89 21.40
CA LYS A 84 1.13 21.64 22.69
C LYS A 84 2.30 20.68 22.53
N GLU A 85 3.25 20.78 23.46
CA GLU A 85 4.38 19.86 23.56
C GLU A 85 4.22 19.03 24.83
N PRO A 86 3.70 17.79 24.72
CA PRO A 86 3.62 16.89 25.87
C PRO A 86 5.04 16.44 26.31
N PRO A 87 5.19 15.92 27.55
CA PRO A 87 6.41 15.26 27.99
C PRO A 87 6.94 14.26 26.96
N PRO A 88 8.27 14.22 26.74
CA PRO A 88 8.86 13.34 25.74
C PRO A 88 8.48 11.88 25.96
N ALA A 89 7.96 11.26 24.89
CA ALA A 89 7.77 9.83 24.78
C ALA A 89 8.43 9.39 23.48
N TYR A 90 9.38 8.45 23.57
CA TYR A 90 10.18 8.04 22.41
C TYR A 90 9.34 7.31 21.35
N PHE A 91 8.31 6.59 21.81
CA PHE A 91 7.36 5.89 20.96
C PHE A 91 5.92 6.33 21.31
N HIS A 92 5.04 6.15 20.35
CA HIS A 92 3.62 6.52 20.42
C HIS A 92 2.91 5.77 19.30
N GLU A 93 3.00 4.44 19.36
CA GLU A 93 2.63 3.55 18.27
C GLU A 93 2.09 2.20 18.73
N PHE A 94 1.32 1.55 17.86
CA PHE A 94 1.04 0.11 17.93
C PHE A 94 1.15 -0.55 16.56
N GLN A 95 1.29 -1.87 16.56
CA GLN A 95 1.48 -2.69 15.35
C GLN A 95 0.24 -3.52 15.05
N ALA A 96 -0.39 -3.32 13.89
CA ALA A 96 -1.33 -4.28 13.34
C ALA A 96 -0.55 -5.31 12.50
N HIS A 97 -0.65 -6.58 12.87
CA HIS A 97 -0.03 -7.69 12.14
C HIS A 97 -1.08 -8.42 11.34
N CYS A 98 -0.97 -8.36 10.02
CA CYS A 98 -1.93 -8.98 9.09
C CYS A 98 -1.19 -9.73 8.00
N THR A 99 -1.75 -10.83 7.51
CA THR A 99 -1.17 -11.57 6.38
C THR A 99 -1.87 -11.23 5.07
N VAL A 100 -1.20 -11.50 3.96
CA VAL A 100 -1.84 -11.50 2.63
C VAL A 100 -3.02 -12.47 2.62
N THR A 101 -4.13 -12.04 2.03
CA THR A 101 -5.35 -12.83 1.89
C THR A 101 -5.52 -13.31 0.45
N HIS A 102 -5.45 -12.41 -0.51
CA HIS A 102 -5.60 -12.68 -1.94
C HIS A 102 -5.00 -11.56 -2.79
N THR A 103 -4.95 -11.78 -4.10
CA THR A 103 -4.76 -10.71 -5.08
C THR A 103 -5.97 -10.60 -5.99
N LYS A 104 -6.26 -9.37 -6.47
CA LYS A 104 -7.36 -9.13 -7.42
C LYS A 104 -7.18 -7.80 -8.15
N PRO A 105 -7.60 -7.68 -9.43
CA PRO A 105 -7.65 -6.41 -10.16
C PRO A 105 -8.84 -5.51 -9.75
N ASP A 106 -9.07 -5.38 -8.45
CA ASP A 106 -10.19 -4.67 -7.85
C ASP A 106 -9.71 -3.50 -7.00
N ASP A 107 -10.53 -2.45 -6.89
CA ASP A 107 -10.30 -1.34 -5.97
C ASP A 107 -11.65 -0.76 -5.54
N PRO A 108 -12.13 -1.03 -4.31
CA PRO A 108 -13.42 -0.52 -3.85
C PRO A 108 -13.42 0.98 -3.54
N ILE A 109 -12.26 1.64 -3.47
CA ILE A 109 -12.18 3.09 -3.24
C ILE A 109 -12.26 3.79 -4.59
N VAL A 110 -11.36 3.45 -5.52
CA VAL A 110 -11.23 4.15 -6.81
C VAL A 110 -12.28 3.67 -7.84
N TYR A 111 -12.66 2.40 -7.79
CA TYR A 111 -13.59 1.77 -8.73
C TYR A 111 -14.70 0.96 -8.01
N PRO A 112 -15.48 1.61 -7.12
CA PRO A 112 -16.53 0.92 -6.38
C PRO A 112 -17.55 0.28 -7.32
N GLY A 113 -17.92 -0.95 -7.01
CA GLY A 113 -18.86 -1.77 -7.79
C GLY A 113 -18.36 -2.19 -9.17
N GLN A 114 -17.07 -2.01 -9.49
CA GLN A 114 -16.51 -2.29 -10.81
C GLN A 114 -15.37 -3.33 -10.76
N PRO A 115 -15.68 -4.64 -10.61
CA PRO A 115 -14.69 -5.70 -10.59
C PRO A 115 -13.79 -5.72 -11.82
N GLY A 116 -12.49 -5.93 -11.64
CA GLY A 116 -11.50 -6.02 -12.71
C GLY A 116 -11.14 -4.69 -13.37
N LYS A 117 -11.61 -3.55 -12.83
CA LYS A 117 -11.35 -2.23 -13.41
C LYS A 117 -9.98 -1.66 -13.04
N SER A 118 -9.40 -2.11 -11.93
CA SER A 118 -8.08 -1.67 -11.48
C SER A 118 -6.96 -2.54 -12.04
N HIS A 119 -5.72 -2.15 -11.74
CA HIS A 119 -4.58 -3.07 -11.82
C HIS A 119 -4.63 -4.05 -10.63
N ASP A 120 -3.82 -5.11 -10.68
CA ASP A 120 -3.82 -6.13 -9.64
C ASP A 120 -3.26 -5.60 -8.31
N HIS A 121 -4.03 -5.77 -7.25
CA HIS A 121 -3.65 -5.42 -5.89
C HIS A 121 -3.43 -6.67 -5.03
N THR A 122 -2.49 -6.59 -4.10
CA THR A 122 -2.30 -7.56 -3.03
C THR A 122 -3.03 -7.07 -1.79
N PHE A 123 -4.03 -7.83 -1.34
CA PHE A 123 -4.88 -7.50 -0.20
C PHE A 123 -4.39 -8.18 1.08
N MET A 124 -4.55 -7.47 2.21
CA MET A 124 -4.21 -7.91 3.56
C MET A 124 -5.32 -7.47 4.53
N GLY A 125 -5.38 -8.16 5.68
CA GLY A 125 -6.37 -7.89 6.73
C GLY A 125 -7.71 -8.52 6.38
N ASN A 126 -8.70 -7.73 6.02
CA ASN A 126 -10.02 -8.25 5.71
C ASN A 126 -9.98 -9.28 4.55
N THR A 127 -10.54 -10.47 4.80
CA THR A 127 -10.48 -11.60 3.85
C THR A 127 -11.52 -11.50 2.74
N THR A 128 -12.38 -10.48 2.77
CA THR A 128 -13.50 -10.29 1.85
C THR A 128 -13.40 -9.03 1.00
N THR A 129 -12.31 -8.25 1.14
CA THR A 129 -12.11 -7.03 0.35
C THR A 129 -12.10 -7.32 -1.14
N ASP A 130 -12.97 -6.63 -1.88
CA ASP A 130 -13.11 -6.67 -3.33
C ASP A 130 -13.78 -5.39 -3.84
N ALA A 131 -14.02 -5.26 -5.14
CA ALA A 131 -14.60 -4.04 -5.73
C ALA A 131 -15.99 -3.67 -5.17
N ASN A 132 -16.72 -4.59 -4.55
CA ASN A 132 -18.05 -4.33 -3.98
C ASN A 132 -18.01 -4.01 -2.48
N SER A 133 -16.81 -3.89 -1.90
CA SER A 133 -16.67 -3.70 -0.45
C SER A 133 -17.22 -2.36 0.02
N THR A 134 -17.95 -2.41 1.12
CA THR A 134 -18.52 -1.28 1.85
C THR A 134 -18.12 -1.37 3.31
N THR A 135 -18.35 -0.30 4.08
CA THR A 135 -18.09 -0.30 5.53
C THR A 135 -18.85 -1.44 6.22
N ALA A 136 -20.10 -1.69 5.80
CA ALA A 136 -20.92 -2.77 6.33
C ALA A 136 -20.42 -4.16 5.93
N SER A 137 -20.03 -4.37 4.66
CA SER A 137 -19.55 -5.68 4.21
C SER A 137 -18.22 -6.04 4.86
N LEU A 138 -17.29 -5.08 4.98
CA LEU A 138 -16.03 -5.29 5.68
C LEU A 138 -16.25 -5.57 7.16
N GLY A 139 -17.15 -4.83 7.83
CA GLY A 139 -17.51 -5.07 9.23
C GLY A 139 -18.11 -6.45 9.50
N ALA A 140 -18.78 -7.05 8.51
CA ALA A 140 -19.30 -8.42 8.59
C ALA A 140 -18.28 -9.49 8.16
N GLY A 141 -17.15 -9.09 7.57
CA GLY A 141 -16.11 -9.95 7.04
C GLY A 141 -15.22 -10.59 8.12
N SER A 142 -14.43 -11.58 7.69
CA SER A 142 -13.33 -12.13 8.50
C SER A 142 -12.03 -11.35 8.24
N THR A 143 -11.00 -11.62 9.05
CA THR A 143 -9.70 -10.95 8.95
C THR A 143 -8.56 -11.94 9.10
N SER A 144 -7.43 -11.66 8.44
CA SER A 144 -6.13 -12.30 8.63
C SER A 144 -5.27 -11.58 9.67
N CYS A 145 -5.73 -10.46 10.21
CA CYS A 145 -5.02 -9.78 11.29
C CYS A 145 -5.08 -10.57 12.60
N LEU A 146 -4.01 -10.50 13.40
CA LEU A 146 -3.98 -11.16 14.71
C LEU A 146 -5.09 -10.67 15.64
N ALA A 147 -5.37 -9.36 15.64
CA ALA A 147 -6.49 -8.77 16.36
C ALA A 147 -7.80 -9.03 15.57
N PRO A 148 -8.74 -9.86 16.08
CA PRO A 148 -9.98 -10.15 15.36
C PRO A 148 -10.87 -8.91 15.16
N GLY A 149 -10.67 -7.88 15.99
CA GLY A 149 -11.29 -6.58 15.89
C GLY A 149 -10.81 -5.75 14.70
N ASP A 150 -9.67 -6.05 14.08
CA ASP A 150 -9.25 -5.37 12.86
C ASP A 150 -9.87 -6.04 11.63
N LYS A 151 -11.00 -5.51 11.15
CA LYS A 151 -11.61 -5.93 9.88
C LYS A 151 -11.27 -4.98 8.74
N SER A 152 -10.24 -4.17 8.85
CA SER A 152 -9.88 -3.18 7.83
C SER A 152 -9.29 -3.83 6.60
N GLY A 153 -9.48 -3.18 5.45
CA GLY A 153 -8.80 -3.53 4.20
C GLY A 153 -7.49 -2.73 4.08
N TYR A 154 -6.42 -3.43 3.73
CA TYR A 154 -5.12 -2.85 3.41
C TYR A 154 -4.66 -3.45 2.09
N TRP A 155 -4.36 -2.64 1.08
CA TRP A 155 -3.86 -3.15 -0.18
C TRP A 155 -2.87 -2.22 -0.86
N MET A 156 -2.09 -2.80 -1.76
CA MET A 156 -1.08 -2.12 -2.56
C MET A 156 -0.93 -2.85 -3.90
N PRO A 157 -0.34 -2.24 -4.94
CA PRO A 157 -0.09 -2.91 -6.20
C PRO A 157 0.69 -4.21 -6.00
N THR A 158 0.25 -5.29 -6.63
CA THR A 158 0.95 -6.57 -6.55
C THR A 158 2.35 -6.42 -7.14
N LEU A 159 3.37 -6.80 -6.37
CA LEU A 159 4.74 -6.90 -6.88
C LEU A 159 4.84 -8.13 -7.79
N LEU A 160 5.47 -7.95 -8.95
CA LEU A 160 5.62 -8.98 -9.96
C LEU A 160 7.11 -9.14 -10.30
N ASN A 161 7.56 -10.38 -10.46
CA ASN A 161 8.81 -10.71 -11.15
C ASN A 161 8.45 -11.28 -12.53
N GLY A 162 8.57 -10.44 -13.56
CA GLY A 162 7.99 -10.68 -14.87
C GLY A 162 6.46 -10.70 -14.81
N ASN A 163 5.87 -11.90 -14.86
CA ASN A 163 4.43 -12.13 -14.73
C ASN A 163 4.06 -12.93 -13.47
N THR A 164 5.03 -13.24 -12.62
CA THR A 164 4.80 -14.05 -11.41
C THR A 164 4.62 -13.13 -10.20
N PRO A 165 3.50 -13.21 -9.46
CA PRO A 165 3.33 -12.51 -8.20
C PRO A 165 4.41 -12.86 -7.18
N VAL A 166 4.95 -11.83 -6.54
CA VAL A 166 5.86 -11.92 -5.40
C VAL A 166 5.12 -11.35 -4.21
N LEU A 167 4.48 -12.21 -3.43
CA LEU A 167 3.67 -11.79 -2.30
C LEU A 167 4.52 -11.73 -1.02
N PRO A 168 4.28 -10.76 -0.12
CA PRO A 168 4.80 -10.84 1.24
C PRO A 168 4.39 -12.16 1.90
N VAL A 169 5.28 -12.71 2.72
CA VAL A 169 5.08 -14.00 3.40
C VAL A 169 5.01 -13.79 4.91
N GLY A 170 4.00 -14.40 5.54
CA GLY A 170 3.73 -14.26 6.97
C GLY A 170 3.07 -12.93 7.30
N GLU A 171 3.10 -12.59 8.59
CA GLU A 171 2.58 -11.32 9.10
C GLU A 171 3.39 -10.15 8.55
N GLN A 172 2.68 -9.18 7.97
CA GLN A 172 3.23 -7.87 7.64
C GLN A 172 2.84 -6.89 8.74
N THR A 173 3.75 -5.98 9.05
CA THR A 173 3.53 -4.96 10.07
C THR A 173 2.98 -3.69 9.42
N ILE A 174 1.79 -3.30 9.88
CA ILE A 174 1.17 -2.01 9.59
C ILE A 174 1.24 -1.21 10.88
N TYR A 175 2.01 -0.14 10.90
CA TYR A 175 2.14 0.70 12.10
C TYR A 175 1.05 1.74 12.15
N TYR A 176 0.54 1.99 13.35
CA TYR A 176 -0.31 3.11 13.70
C TYR A 176 0.50 4.01 14.64
N LYS A 177 0.97 5.14 14.14
CA LYS A 177 1.87 6.06 14.88
C LYS A 177 1.21 7.43 15.06
N ALA A 178 1.58 8.23 16.04
CA ALA A 178 1.29 9.66 15.98
C ALA A 178 2.14 10.34 14.87
N GLY A 179 1.52 11.18 14.04
CA GLY A 179 2.24 12.08 13.12
C GLY A 179 2.47 13.48 13.70
N VAL A 180 1.63 13.90 14.66
CA VAL A 180 1.70 15.19 15.35
C VAL A 180 2.56 15.11 16.61
N THR A 181 3.17 16.24 17.01
CA THR A 181 3.96 16.33 18.25
C THR A 181 3.10 16.13 19.49
N ASP A 182 1.88 16.69 19.52
CA ASP A 182 0.93 16.40 20.60
C ASP A 182 0.25 15.05 20.38
N TYR A 183 0.98 13.95 20.61
CA TYR A 183 0.48 12.58 20.47
C TYR A 183 -0.79 12.31 21.31
N ARG A 184 -1.05 13.13 22.35
CA ARG A 184 -2.25 13.01 23.20
C ARG A 184 -3.51 13.56 22.56
N SER A 185 -3.38 14.29 21.46
CA SER A 185 -4.50 14.82 20.68
C SER A 185 -5.05 13.83 19.64
N VAL A 186 -4.32 12.73 19.39
CA VAL A 186 -4.68 11.72 18.39
C VAL A 186 -5.98 11.01 18.79
N ARG A 187 -6.88 10.84 17.81
CA ARG A 187 -8.17 10.15 17.96
C ARG A 187 -8.20 8.88 17.11
N PRO A 188 -8.97 7.84 17.48
CA PRO A 188 -9.14 6.68 16.60
C PRO A 188 -9.79 7.07 15.28
N PHE A 189 -9.47 6.33 14.21
CA PHE A 189 -10.12 6.51 12.92
C PHE A 189 -11.64 6.31 13.03
N PRO A 190 -12.46 7.18 12.41
CA PRO A 190 -13.89 6.91 12.30
C PRO A 190 -14.11 5.68 11.40
N LYS A 191 -15.08 4.85 11.78
CA LYS A 191 -15.45 3.67 11.00
C LYS A 191 -15.74 4.07 9.55
N GLY A 192 -15.16 3.34 8.60
CA GLY A 192 -15.37 3.58 7.18
C GLY A 192 -14.49 4.67 6.55
N LEU A 193 -13.63 5.36 7.31
CA LEU A 193 -12.62 6.24 6.72
C LEU A 193 -11.79 5.45 5.69
N ARG A 194 -11.60 6.01 4.49
CA ARG A 194 -10.79 5.39 3.45
C ARG A 194 -10.04 6.43 2.65
N PHE A 195 -8.84 6.09 2.20
CA PHE A 195 -8.02 7.00 1.41
C PHE A 195 -6.95 6.24 0.64
N VAL A 196 -6.42 6.91 -0.39
CA VAL A 196 -5.30 6.43 -1.21
C VAL A 196 -4.04 7.24 -0.88
N VAL A 197 -2.90 6.58 -0.68
CA VAL A 197 -1.60 7.20 -0.40
C VAL A 197 -0.67 7.05 -1.61
N GLY A 198 -0.04 8.12 -2.10
CA GLY A 198 0.73 8.08 -3.35
C GLY A 198 -0.17 8.01 -4.59
N SER A 199 0.37 7.68 -5.76
CA SER A 199 -0.41 7.53 -7.00
C SER A 199 0.26 6.56 -7.98
N PRO A 200 -0.51 5.75 -8.72
CA PRO A 200 0.03 4.94 -9.81
C PRO A 200 0.60 5.79 -10.96
N MET A 201 0.23 7.08 -11.02
CA MET A 201 0.62 8.01 -12.10
C MET A 201 1.69 9.02 -11.68
N GLN A 202 2.18 8.97 -10.44
CA GLN A 202 3.20 9.90 -9.98
C GLN A 202 4.51 9.67 -10.75
N THR A 203 5.26 10.74 -10.96
CA THR A 203 6.62 10.68 -11.50
C THR A 203 7.60 10.20 -10.44
N ALA A 204 8.80 9.80 -10.88
CA ALA A 204 9.92 9.50 -10.00
C ALA A 204 10.25 10.65 -9.02
N ASP A 205 10.14 11.91 -9.49
CA ASP A 205 10.41 13.09 -8.66
C ASP A 205 9.33 13.32 -7.61
N GLU A 206 8.05 13.17 -8.00
CA GLU A 206 6.92 13.26 -7.06
C GLU A 206 6.99 12.16 -6.00
N PHE A 207 7.34 10.93 -6.37
CA PHE A 207 7.53 9.85 -5.40
C PHE A 207 8.66 10.14 -4.43
N ARG A 208 9.81 10.62 -4.92
CA ARG A 208 10.99 10.95 -4.09
C ARG A 208 10.69 12.04 -3.06
N HIS A 209 9.88 13.02 -3.44
CA HIS A 209 9.56 14.17 -2.60
C HIS A 209 8.17 14.05 -1.93
N HIS A 210 7.53 12.89 -2.03
CA HIS A 210 6.25 12.65 -1.38
C HIS A 210 6.42 12.78 0.15
N PRO A 211 5.52 13.47 0.88
CA PRO A 211 5.64 13.63 2.33
C PRO A 211 5.66 12.30 3.10
N GLY A 212 5.07 11.25 2.53
CA GLY A 212 5.08 9.89 3.07
C GLY A 212 6.33 9.05 2.76
N PHE A 213 7.30 9.59 2.02
CA PHE A 213 8.53 8.87 1.65
C PHE A 213 9.47 8.76 2.86
N VAL A 214 9.78 7.53 3.29
CA VAL A 214 10.71 7.29 4.41
C VAL A 214 12.12 7.02 3.89
N GLU A 215 12.30 5.94 3.13
CA GLU A 215 13.60 5.53 2.57
C GLU A 215 13.48 4.90 1.16
N GLY A 216 12.32 4.98 0.52
CA GLY A 216 12.09 4.38 -0.81
C GLY A 216 12.20 2.85 -0.81
N TRP A 217 12.60 2.28 -1.95
CA TRP A 217 12.86 0.85 -2.10
C TRP A 217 14.20 0.47 -1.49
N GLU A 218 14.18 -0.56 -0.64
CA GLU A 218 15.33 -1.02 0.14
C GLU A 218 15.67 -2.47 -0.17
N CYS A 219 16.95 -2.77 -0.39
CA CYS A 219 17.42 -4.14 -0.60
C CYS A 219 18.85 -4.33 -0.05
N GLY A 220 18.96 -5.00 1.11
CA GLY A 220 20.21 -5.07 1.87
C GLY A 220 20.67 -3.68 2.30
N ASN A 221 21.87 -3.27 1.88
CA ASN A 221 22.42 -1.93 2.18
C ASN A 221 22.08 -0.88 1.10
N SER A 222 21.21 -1.21 0.14
CA SER A 222 20.71 -0.25 -0.85
C SER A 222 19.40 0.35 -0.35
N PHE A 223 19.34 1.68 -0.22
CA PHE A 223 18.21 2.44 0.30
C PHE A 223 18.11 3.80 -0.43
N PHE A 224 17.03 4.56 -0.21
CA PHE A 224 16.66 5.79 -0.93
C PHE A 224 16.40 5.63 -2.44
N ASN A 225 16.07 4.42 -2.89
CA ASN A 225 15.80 4.15 -4.29
C ASN A 225 14.36 4.51 -4.66
N VAL A 226 14.21 5.24 -5.76
CA VAL A 226 12.91 5.56 -6.36
C VAL A 226 12.41 4.41 -7.24
N GLU A 227 13.34 3.71 -7.89
CA GLU A 227 13.11 2.49 -8.64
C GLU A 227 13.60 1.26 -7.89
N PHE A 228 13.19 0.08 -8.34
CA PHE A 228 13.80 -1.15 -7.89
C PHE A 228 15.31 -1.18 -8.22
N PRO A 229 16.19 -1.47 -7.26
CA PRO A 229 17.58 -1.76 -7.54
C PRO A 229 17.67 -2.91 -8.55
N GLN A 230 18.56 -2.85 -9.54
CA GLN A 230 18.69 -3.93 -10.55
C GLN A 230 19.16 -5.26 -9.94
N ASN A 231 19.93 -5.19 -8.85
CA ASN A 231 20.45 -6.35 -8.16
C ASN A 231 20.33 -6.15 -6.64
N CYS A 232 20.17 -7.26 -5.93
CA CYS A 232 20.10 -7.31 -4.49
C CYS A 232 20.95 -8.46 -3.93
N PRO A 233 21.58 -8.31 -2.75
CA PRO A 233 22.36 -9.40 -2.15
C PRO A 233 21.54 -10.69 -2.01
N THR A 234 22.10 -11.83 -2.37
CA THR A 234 21.40 -13.13 -2.44
C THR A 234 21.34 -13.91 -1.13
N THR A 235 21.75 -13.29 -0.01
CA THR A 235 21.68 -13.92 1.32
C THR A 235 20.21 -14.14 1.71
N GLN A 236 19.93 -15.26 2.39
CA GLN A 236 18.56 -15.69 2.70
C GLN A 236 17.72 -14.65 3.48
N ASP A 237 18.35 -13.83 4.30
CA ASP A 237 17.68 -12.81 5.11
C ASP A 237 17.37 -11.52 4.35
N VAL A 238 17.87 -11.39 3.12
CA VAL A 238 17.67 -10.18 2.32
C VAL A 238 16.39 -10.29 1.52
N LYS A 239 15.56 -9.26 1.69
CA LYS A 239 14.28 -9.01 1.04
C LYS A 239 14.32 -7.67 0.35
N LEU A 240 13.44 -7.47 -0.63
CA LEU A 240 13.08 -6.14 -1.13
C LEU A 240 12.03 -5.54 -0.19
N ASN A 241 12.21 -4.31 0.25
CA ASN A 241 11.32 -3.67 1.23
C ASN A 241 10.91 -2.27 0.78
N ILE A 242 9.81 -1.79 1.33
CA ILE A 242 9.38 -0.40 1.23
C ILE A 242 8.70 0.05 2.53
N ARG A 243 8.93 1.31 2.89
CA ARG A 243 8.20 2.02 3.94
C ARG A 243 7.55 3.27 3.39
N PHE A 244 6.25 3.43 3.63
CA PHE A 244 5.50 4.58 3.14
C PHE A 244 4.41 5.00 4.12
N GLN A 245 4.36 6.29 4.43
CA GLN A 245 3.50 6.87 5.47
C GLN A 245 2.29 7.60 4.89
N ALA A 246 1.13 7.43 5.51
CA ALA A 246 -0.11 8.10 5.20
C ALA A 246 -0.13 9.54 5.76
N PRO A 247 -1.03 10.41 5.26
CA PRO A 247 -1.47 11.58 6.02
C PRO A 247 -2.08 11.17 7.37
N SER A 248 -2.05 12.09 8.35
CA SER A 248 -2.54 11.84 9.73
C SER A 248 -3.42 12.96 10.27
N CYS A 249 -3.85 13.88 9.40
CA CYS A 249 -4.75 14.97 9.73
C CYS A 249 -6.00 14.87 8.88
N TRP A 250 -7.18 14.97 9.49
CA TRP A 250 -8.47 14.78 8.84
C TRP A 250 -9.35 16.01 8.98
N ASP A 251 -10.13 16.31 7.96
CA ASP A 251 -11.05 17.45 7.90
C ASP A 251 -12.21 17.39 8.90
N GLY A 252 -12.44 16.21 9.48
CA GLY A 252 -13.51 15.96 10.44
C GLY A 252 -14.89 15.76 9.81
N LYS A 253 -15.01 15.82 8.48
CA LYS A 253 -16.28 15.90 7.76
C LYS A 253 -16.53 14.70 6.86
N TYR A 254 -15.53 14.23 6.12
CA TYR A 254 -15.73 13.21 5.09
C TYR A 254 -14.90 11.96 5.35
N LEU A 255 -15.53 10.79 5.35
CA LEU A 255 -14.86 9.49 5.35
C LEU A 255 -14.20 9.18 4.00
N ASP A 256 -14.67 9.83 2.94
CA ASP A 256 -14.05 9.81 1.61
C ASP A 256 -14.45 11.08 0.83
N THR A 257 -13.59 11.49 -0.09
CA THR A 257 -13.84 12.59 -1.05
C THR A 257 -13.67 12.06 -2.48
N PRO A 258 -14.17 12.75 -3.51
CA PRO A 258 -14.12 12.23 -4.88
C PRO A 258 -12.71 11.91 -5.39
N ASP A 259 -11.67 12.56 -4.88
CA ASP A 259 -10.27 12.29 -5.23
C ASP A 259 -9.58 11.27 -4.29
N HIS A 260 -10.32 10.77 -3.30
CA HIS A 260 -9.92 9.85 -2.25
C HIS A 260 -8.76 10.32 -1.36
N LYS A 261 -8.52 11.65 -1.35
CA LYS A 261 -7.32 12.26 -0.77
C LYS A 261 -7.60 13.56 -0.02
N SER A 262 -8.41 14.45 -0.59
CA SER A 262 -8.58 15.83 -0.10
C SER A 262 -9.21 15.97 1.29
N HIS A 263 -9.80 14.91 1.85
CA HIS A 263 -10.25 14.91 3.24
C HIS A 263 -9.12 14.62 4.24
N MET A 264 -7.93 14.26 3.76
CA MET A 264 -6.74 13.94 4.56
C MET A 264 -5.58 14.87 4.20
N ALA A 265 -4.75 15.20 5.20
CA ALA A 265 -3.55 16.02 5.03
C ALA A 265 -2.37 15.49 5.84
N TYR A 266 -1.16 15.75 5.33
CA TYR A 266 0.06 15.60 6.10
C TYR A 266 0.19 16.74 7.11
N THR A 267 0.92 16.49 8.19
CA THR A 267 1.20 17.51 9.20
C THR A 267 2.02 18.64 8.61
N ILE A 268 1.87 19.83 9.21
CA ILE A 268 2.73 20.98 8.95
C ILE A 268 3.65 21.24 10.14
N VAL A 269 4.80 21.85 9.87
CA VAL A 269 5.67 22.36 10.93
C VAL A 269 5.08 23.66 11.47
N VAL A 270 4.87 23.73 12.78
CA VAL A 270 4.38 24.93 13.46
C VAL A 270 5.45 26.03 13.37
N PRO A 271 5.13 27.22 12.81
CA PRO A 271 6.11 28.29 12.60
C PRO A 271 6.86 28.66 13.88
N GLY A 272 8.19 28.74 13.78
CA GLY A 272 9.07 29.08 14.91
C GLY A 272 9.35 27.92 15.88
N THR A 273 8.93 26.70 15.55
CA THR A 273 9.18 25.49 16.34
C THR A 273 9.67 24.35 15.43
N ASN A 274 10.00 23.20 16.02
CA ASN A 274 10.20 21.93 15.30
C ASN A 274 9.02 20.98 15.50
N ASN A 275 7.86 21.49 15.91
CA ASN A 275 6.69 20.69 16.26
C ASN A 275 5.80 20.50 15.03
N ASN A 276 5.30 19.28 14.86
CA ASN A 276 4.32 18.93 13.84
C ASN A 276 2.92 19.09 14.41
N ALA A 277 2.04 19.76 13.66
CA ALA A 277 0.63 19.87 13.98
C ALA A 277 -0.22 19.68 12.72
N CYS A 278 -1.51 19.43 12.94
CA CYS A 278 -2.44 19.42 11.83
C CYS A 278 -2.72 20.83 11.30
N PRO A 279 -2.89 21.01 9.98
CA PRO A 279 -3.30 22.28 9.43
C PRO A 279 -4.76 22.59 9.83
N ALA A 280 -5.14 23.87 9.80
CA ALA A 280 -6.43 24.33 10.31
C ALA A 280 -7.64 23.80 9.51
N ASP A 281 -7.44 23.45 8.24
CA ASP A 281 -8.46 22.84 7.38
C ASP A 281 -8.61 21.32 7.61
N HIS A 282 -7.64 20.68 8.28
CA HIS A 282 -7.66 19.26 8.64
C HIS A 282 -7.40 19.06 10.14
N PRO A 283 -8.22 19.61 11.04
CA PRO A 283 -7.82 19.81 12.43
C PRO A 283 -7.81 18.54 13.28
N VAL A 284 -8.34 17.42 12.78
CA VAL A 284 -8.48 16.20 13.56
C VAL A 284 -7.25 15.32 13.38
N ALA A 285 -6.42 15.23 14.43
CA ALA A 285 -5.28 14.31 14.45
C ALA A 285 -5.73 12.85 14.56
N LEU A 286 -5.23 12.00 13.67
CA LEU A 286 -5.46 10.57 13.58
C LEU A 286 -4.12 9.82 13.59
N PRO A 287 -4.10 8.49 13.78
CA PRO A 287 -2.89 7.72 13.58
C PRO A 287 -2.39 7.88 12.14
N MET A 288 -1.08 8.06 11.99
CA MET A 288 -0.36 7.87 10.74
C MET A 288 -0.18 6.38 10.52
N ILE A 289 -0.77 5.86 9.43
CA ILE A 289 -0.47 4.52 8.96
C ILE A 289 0.91 4.52 8.29
N GLU A 290 1.76 3.56 8.63
CA GLU A 290 2.98 3.26 7.87
C GLU A 290 2.94 1.81 7.41
N PHE A 291 2.91 1.63 6.10
CA PHE A 291 3.14 0.31 5.50
C PHE A 291 4.62 0.00 5.56
N LYS A 292 4.98 -1.11 6.21
CA LYS A 292 6.33 -1.69 6.14
C LYS A 292 6.24 -3.06 5.50
N MET A 293 6.49 -3.11 4.20
CA MET A 293 6.25 -4.30 3.39
C MET A 293 7.57 -4.95 2.99
N ALA A 294 7.64 -6.28 3.14
CA ALA A 294 8.84 -7.06 2.84
C ALA A 294 8.52 -8.20 1.86
N PHE A 295 9.12 -8.15 0.69
CA PHE A 295 8.92 -9.11 -0.40
C PHE A 295 10.06 -10.13 -0.43
N PRO A 296 9.77 -11.44 -0.46
CA PRO A 296 10.77 -12.50 -0.40
C PRO A 296 11.49 -12.69 -1.75
N ILE A 297 12.12 -11.64 -2.25
CA ILE A 297 12.88 -11.64 -3.50
C ILE A 297 14.22 -10.92 -3.31
N ASN A 298 15.27 -11.47 -3.93
CA ASN A 298 16.62 -10.92 -3.97
C ASN A 298 17.35 -11.41 -5.24
N GLY A 299 18.62 -11.07 -5.41
CA GLY A 299 19.37 -11.41 -6.61
C GLY A 299 19.05 -10.47 -7.77
N ASP A 300 18.78 -11.02 -8.96
CA ASP A 300 18.41 -10.27 -10.15
C ASP A 300 16.97 -9.76 -10.03
N LEU A 301 16.81 -8.43 -9.99
CA LEU A 301 15.52 -7.75 -9.90
C LEU A 301 15.16 -7.02 -11.20
N SER A 302 15.86 -7.26 -12.31
CA SER A 302 15.65 -6.55 -13.59
C SER A 302 14.26 -6.71 -14.19
N GLN A 303 13.53 -7.76 -13.79
CA GLN A 303 12.15 -8.03 -14.19
C GLN A 303 11.11 -7.62 -13.12
N VAL A 304 11.56 -7.06 -11.99
CA VAL A 304 10.68 -6.63 -10.92
C VAL A 304 9.94 -5.37 -11.31
N ARG A 305 8.63 -5.40 -11.12
CA ARG A 305 7.72 -4.28 -11.38
C ARG A 305 6.52 -4.36 -10.44
N LEU A 306 5.80 -3.26 -10.28
CA LEU A 306 4.46 -3.28 -9.72
C LEU A 306 3.44 -3.63 -10.81
N ALA A 307 2.28 -4.14 -10.42
CA ALA A 307 1.13 -4.26 -11.30
C ALA A 307 0.69 -2.88 -11.85
N SER A 308 0.94 -1.81 -11.11
CA SER A 308 0.76 -0.41 -11.52
C SER A 308 1.91 0.15 -12.38
N GLY A 309 3.00 -0.58 -12.59
CA GLY A 309 4.14 -0.13 -13.41
C GLY A 309 5.49 -0.16 -12.70
N THR A 310 6.20 0.97 -12.72
CA THR A 310 7.56 1.17 -12.19
C THR A 310 7.61 1.15 -10.66
N GLY A 311 8.80 1.24 -10.05
CA GLY A 311 8.92 1.30 -8.59
C GLY A 311 8.27 2.55 -8.00
N HIS A 312 8.32 3.67 -8.73
CA HIS A 312 7.73 4.93 -8.28
C HIS A 312 6.21 4.99 -8.43
N SER A 313 5.54 4.02 -9.07
CA SER A 313 4.08 3.96 -9.10
C SER A 313 3.49 3.31 -7.83
N PHE A 314 4.31 3.13 -6.79
CA PHE A 314 3.89 2.61 -5.50
C PHE A 314 2.87 3.54 -4.85
N HIS A 315 1.77 2.94 -4.44
CA HIS A 315 0.73 3.54 -3.62
C HIS A 315 0.18 2.44 -2.72
N TYR A 316 -0.62 2.85 -1.75
CA TYR A 316 -1.42 1.90 -1.00
C TYR A 316 -2.71 2.54 -0.56
N ASP A 317 -3.61 1.68 -0.15
CA ASP A 317 -4.98 2.01 0.11
C ASP A 317 -5.37 1.44 1.46
N PHE A 318 -6.20 2.20 2.16
CA PHE A 318 -6.70 1.82 3.46
C PHE A 318 -8.21 2.04 3.50
N PHE A 319 -8.93 1.07 4.04
CA PHE A 319 -10.35 1.18 4.32
C PHE A 319 -10.61 0.69 5.75
N ASN A 320 -10.84 1.64 6.65
CA ASN A 320 -11.02 1.37 8.07
C ASN A 320 -12.29 0.58 8.34
N ALA A 321 -12.14 -0.61 8.91
CA ALA A 321 -13.24 -1.38 9.45
C ALA A 321 -12.89 -2.05 10.79
N TRP A 322 -11.98 -1.46 11.56
CA TRP A 322 -11.77 -1.83 12.96
C TRP A 322 -13.07 -1.83 13.79
N ASP A 323 -13.17 -2.69 14.79
CA ASP A 323 -14.10 -2.54 15.90
C ASP A 323 -13.77 -1.27 16.67
N ASP A 324 -14.77 -0.38 16.80
CA ASP A 324 -14.57 0.97 17.33
C ASP A 324 -14.02 0.97 18.76
N ARG A 325 -14.48 0.04 19.60
CA ARG A 325 -14.01 -0.06 20.99
C ARG A 325 -12.56 -0.53 21.04
N THR A 326 -12.22 -1.52 20.22
CA THR A 326 -10.88 -2.09 20.13
C THR A 326 -9.88 -1.05 19.63
N LEU A 327 -10.18 -0.37 18.50
CA LEU A 327 -9.28 0.67 17.98
C LEU A 327 -9.14 1.83 18.94
N LYS A 328 -10.23 2.27 19.58
CA LYS A 328 -10.16 3.32 20.59
C LYS A 328 -9.25 2.93 21.75
N ALA A 329 -9.39 1.71 22.29
CA ALA A 329 -8.55 1.25 23.40
C ALA A 329 -7.06 1.17 23.00
N MET A 330 -6.76 0.69 21.78
CA MET A 330 -5.40 0.64 21.25
C MET A 330 -4.80 2.05 21.09
N VAL A 331 -5.55 3.00 20.52
CA VAL A 331 -5.08 4.39 20.34
C VAL A 331 -4.87 5.09 21.68
N ASP A 332 -5.86 5.00 22.59
CA ASP A 332 -5.78 5.64 23.91
C ASP A 332 -4.59 5.12 24.73
N HIS A 333 -4.35 3.81 24.70
CA HIS A 333 -3.28 3.18 25.49
C HIS A 333 -1.91 3.36 24.84
N CYS A 334 -1.78 3.08 23.55
CA CYS A 334 -0.47 2.98 22.91
C CYS A 334 0.00 4.30 22.32
N VAL A 335 -0.87 5.01 21.60
CA VAL A 335 -0.50 6.27 20.96
C VAL A 335 -0.58 7.41 21.96
N VAL A 336 -1.74 7.62 22.57
CA VAL A 336 -1.96 8.69 23.57
C VAL A 336 -1.19 8.43 24.86
N GLY A 337 -0.98 7.16 25.23
CA GLY A 337 -0.14 6.78 26.37
C GLY A 337 1.37 6.89 26.13
N GLY A 338 1.81 7.08 24.88
CA GLY A 338 3.22 7.23 24.53
C GLY A 338 4.04 5.94 24.70
N LEU A 339 3.51 4.83 24.20
CA LEU A 339 4.10 3.49 24.32
C LEU A 339 4.53 2.93 22.96
N GLN A 340 5.37 1.89 22.98
CA GLN A 340 5.70 1.06 21.81
C GLN A 340 4.99 -0.28 21.89
N CYS A 341 3.74 -0.32 21.45
CA CYS A 341 2.93 -1.51 21.57
C CYS A 341 3.15 -2.51 20.43
N ASP A 342 3.14 -3.79 20.79
CA ASP A 342 2.85 -4.89 19.86
C ASP A 342 1.35 -4.94 19.48
N THR A 343 0.93 -6.00 18.77
CA THR A 343 -0.47 -6.18 18.34
C THR A 343 -1.45 -6.42 19.47
N ARG A 344 -1.00 -6.75 20.69
CA ARG A 344 -1.86 -6.83 21.88
C ARG A 344 -2.02 -5.51 22.60
N GLY A 345 -1.29 -4.48 22.18
CA GLY A 345 -1.21 -3.25 22.95
C GLY A 345 -0.27 -3.38 24.15
N TYR A 346 0.68 -4.33 24.12
CA TYR A 346 1.69 -4.52 25.16
C TYR A 346 3.02 -3.89 24.75
N ASP A 347 3.64 -3.14 25.66
CA ASP A 347 4.98 -2.57 25.46
C ASP A 347 6.00 -3.34 26.32
N GLN A 348 6.92 -4.06 25.66
CA GLN A 348 7.95 -4.82 26.36
C GLN A 348 8.90 -3.96 27.21
N ASN A 349 9.04 -2.68 26.89
CA ASN A 349 9.88 -1.74 27.62
C ASN A 349 9.13 -1.12 28.82
N HIS A 350 7.79 -1.18 28.83
CA HIS A 350 6.92 -0.67 29.89
C HIS A 350 5.89 -1.72 30.36
N PRO A 351 6.34 -2.89 30.86
CA PRO A 351 5.45 -4.01 31.20
C PRO A 351 4.39 -3.65 32.26
N ALA A 352 4.68 -2.68 33.13
CA ALA A 352 3.76 -2.21 34.16
C ALA A 352 2.52 -1.50 33.61
N ALA A 353 2.55 -1.03 32.35
CA ALA A 353 1.38 -0.47 31.68
C ALA A 353 0.34 -1.55 31.34
N GLY A 354 0.74 -2.82 31.26
CA GLY A 354 -0.12 -3.92 30.84
C GLY A 354 -0.35 -3.97 29.33
N ALA A 355 -1.32 -4.78 28.93
CA ALA A 355 -1.74 -4.96 27.54
C ALA A 355 -3.19 -4.50 27.38
N VAL A 356 -3.54 -3.98 26.20
CA VAL A 356 -4.93 -3.64 25.85
C VAL A 356 -5.76 -4.90 25.65
N LEU A 357 -5.18 -5.90 24.98
CA LEU A 357 -5.85 -7.12 24.55
C LEU A 357 -5.35 -8.35 25.33
N ASN A 358 -6.25 -9.30 25.54
CA ASN A 358 -5.95 -10.58 26.18
C ASN A 358 -5.09 -11.48 25.25
N ASP A 359 -4.77 -12.70 25.69
CA ASP A 359 -3.93 -13.64 24.92
C ASP A 359 -4.56 -14.11 23.60
N LYS A 360 -5.86 -13.82 23.39
CA LYS A 360 -6.59 -14.06 22.14
C LYS A 360 -6.75 -12.80 21.29
N TYR A 361 -6.07 -11.72 21.65
CA TYR A 361 -6.14 -10.41 20.97
C TYR A 361 -7.56 -9.80 20.99
N GLU A 362 -8.34 -10.10 22.02
CA GLU A 362 -9.67 -9.53 22.24
C GLU A 362 -9.64 -8.59 23.45
N LEU A 363 -10.55 -7.61 23.47
CA LEU A 363 -10.76 -6.80 24.67
C LEU A 363 -11.19 -7.70 25.86
N PRO A 364 -10.67 -7.47 27.08
CA PRO A 364 -10.99 -8.26 28.27
C PRO A 364 -12.47 -8.30 28.68
#